data_AF-A0A7S2TGS0-F1
#
_entry.id   AF-A0A7S2TGS0-F1
#
_cell.length_a   1.000
_cell.length_b   1.000
_cell.length_c   1.000
_cell.angle_alpha   90.00
_cell.angle_beta   90.00
_cell.angle_gamma   90.00
#
_symmetry.space_group_name_H-M   'P 1'
#
loop_
_entity.id
_entity.type
_entity.pdbx_description
1 polymer ?
#
loop_
_entity_poly.entity_id
_entity_poly.type
_entity_poly.pdbx_seq_one_letter_code
_entity_poly.pdbx_strand_id
1 'polypeptide(L)'
;KGESQRETQDPRTLPPAMQSAAQRLEAVQQMMLQQQGKTLVEFKAGKLTQAGTTVTADPRRGTLLLVESAADGMTRIQWKTRPQNKLVDDLMIIPNDVSVEKVPECKTGRVILIRMRSSNRKLFFWMQEPEEKKDDENIKKMREAFNGSRSGPGGGLGGLGMG
;
A
#
# COMPACT_ATOMS: atom_id res chain seq x y z
N LYS A 1 -41.96 43.33 31.90
CA LYS A 1 -40.71 42.75 32.45
C LYS A 1 -40.78 41.25 32.19
N GLY A 2 -40.27 40.68 31.11
CA GLY A 2 -39.07 41.01 30.34
C GLY A 2 -37.91 40.21 30.91
N GLU A 3 -37.66 39.01 30.37
CA GLU A 3 -36.33 38.42 30.20
C GLU A 3 -36.46 37.13 29.36
N SER A 4 -36.36 37.34 28.05
CA SER A 4 -36.08 36.29 27.06
C SER A 4 -34.59 35.97 27.17
N GLN A 5 -34.25 34.82 27.76
CA GLN A 5 -32.89 34.31 27.72
C GLN A 5 -32.58 33.91 26.27
N ARG A 6 -31.70 34.68 25.61
CA ARG A 6 -31.10 34.28 24.35
C ARG A 6 -30.07 33.21 24.67
N GLU A 7 -30.42 31.97 24.38
CA GLU A 7 -29.47 30.86 24.33
C GLU A 7 -28.52 31.13 23.16
N THR A 8 -27.29 31.54 23.47
CA THR A 8 -26.23 31.76 22.48
C THR A 8 -25.80 30.41 21.93
N GLN A 9 -26.46 29.95 20.86
CA GLN A 9 -26.10 28.72 20.16
C GLN A 9 -24.71 28.91 19.52
N ASP A 10 -23.71 28.13 19.94
CA ASP A 10 -22.36 28.18 19.35
C ASP A 10 -22.47 27.83 17.86
N PRO A 11 -22.03 28.73 16.94
CA PRO A 11 -22.22 28.58 15.50
C PRO A 11 -21.46 27.38 14.88
N ARG A 12 -20.73 26.59 15.68
CA ARG A 12 -19.96 25.41 15.23
C ARG A 12 -20.60 24.08 15.57
N THR A 13 -21.76 24.05 16.24
CA THR A 13 -22.44 22.80 16.57
C THR A 13 -23.47 22.45 15.49
N LEU A 14 -23.04 21.68 14.49
CA LEU A 14 -23.94 21.11 13.49
C LEU A 14 -24.96 20.16 14.15
N PRO A 15 -26.24 20.12 13.72
CA PRO A 15 -27.23 19.18 14.24
C PRO A 15 -26.79 17.71 14.09
N PRO A 16 -27.21 16.79 14.98
CA PRO A 16 -26.71 15.41 15.06
C PRO A 16 -26.78 14.63 13.74
N ALA A 17 -27.82 14.85 12.93
CA ALA A 17 -27.94 14.24 11.61
C ALA A 17 -26.84 14.72 10.63
N MET A 18 -26.46 16.01 10.69
CA MET A 18 -25.38 16.59 9.90
C MET A 18 -24.00 16.26 10.45
N GLN A 19 -23.86 15.99 11.76
CA GLN A 19 -22.63 15.42 12.30
C GLN A 19 -22.35 14.05 11.64
N SER A 20 -23.36 13.20 11.45
CA SER A 20 -23.19 11.92 10.77
C SER A 20 -22.81 12.04 9.29
N ALA A 21 -23.32 13.06 8.59
CA ALA A 21 -23.00 13.32 7.19
C ALA A 21 -21.60 13.93 7.02
N ALA A 22 -21.24 14.89 7.87
CA ALA A 22 -19.90 15.49 7.91
C ALA A 22 -18.83 14.45 8.28
N GLN A 23 -19.08 13.63 9.31
CA GLN A 23 -18.18 12.52 9.69
C GLN A 23 -18.02 11.50 8.57
N ARG A 24 -19.09 11.19 7.82
CA ARG A 24 -18.99 10.31 6.64
C ARG A 24 -18.15 10.95 5.54
N LEU A 25 -18.33 12.24 5.28
CA LEU A 25 -17.55 12.96 4.27
C LEU A 25 -16.07 13.04 4.68
N GLU A 26 -15.77 13.34 5.93
CA GLU A 26 -14.41 13.34 6.47
C GLU A 26 -13.79 11.94 6.42
N ALA A 27 -14.55 10.89 6.77
CA ALA A 27 -14.08 9.51 6.65
C ALA A 27 -13.79 9.14 5.18
N VAL A 28 -14.65 9.53 4.24
CA VAL A 28 -14.41 9.34 2.80
C VAL A 28 -13.17 10.12 2.34
N GLN A 29 -12.99 11.36 2.82
CA GLN A 29 -11.83 12.18 2.49
C GLN A 29 -10.54 11.58 3.05
N GLN A 30 -10.56 11.08 4.29
CA GLN A 30 -9.43 10.33 4.86
C GLN A 30 -9.14 9.04 4.11
N MET A 31 -10.16 8.28 3.71
CA MET A 31 -9.98 7.09 2.88
C MET A 31 -9.34 7.45 1.53
N MET A 32 -9.74 8.57 0.90
CA MET A 32 -9.11 9.02 -0.35
C MET A 32 -7.66 9.48 -0.14
N LEU A 33 -7.35 10.16 0.95
CA LEU A 33 -5.99 10.54 1.32
C LEU A 33 -5.10 9.33 1.59
N GLN A 34 -5.62 8.26 2.19
CA GLN A 34 -4.89 7.00 2.36
C GLN A 34 -4.57 6.31 1.04
N GLN A 35 -5.34 6.57 -0.01
CA GLN A 35 -5.11 6.05 -1.37
C GLN A 35 -4.18 6.96 -2.19
N GLN A 36 -3.84 8.15 -1.69
CA GLN A 36 -2.83 9.01 -2.30
C GLN A 36 -1.44 8.58 -1.84
N GLY A 37 -0.52 8.45 -2.78
CA GLY A 37 0.83 7.99 -2.50
C GLY A 37 1.72 8.00 -3.73
N LYS A 38 3.02 7.92 -3.50
CA LYS A 38 4.01 7.79 -4.57
C LYS A 38 4.14 6.33 -4.96
N THR A 39 3.83 6.00 -6.21
CA THR A 39 4.13 4.68 -6.75
C THR A 39 5.64 4.49 -6.86
N LEU A 40 6.17 3.53 -6.13
CA LEU A 40 7.59 3.15 -6.17
C LEU A 40 7.83 2.11 -7.26
N VAL A 41 6.93 1.13 -7.36
CA VAL A 41 6.99 0.05 -8.36
C VAL A 41 5.57 -0.28 -8.81
N GLU A 42 5.37 -0.46 -10.12
CA GLU A 42 4.12 -0.96 -10.69
C GLU A 42 4.43 -1.91 -11.85
N PHE A 43 3.82 -3.10 -11.85
CA PHE A 43 3.87 -4.01 -12.98
C PHE A 43 2.66 -4.95 -13.02
N LYS A 44 2.39 -5.49 -14.21
CA LYS A 44 1.33 -6.46 -14.44
C LYS A 44 1.68 -7.78 -13.75
N ALA A 45 0.88 -8.17 -12.77
CA ALA A 45 1.00 -9.45 -12.13
C ALA A 45 -0.37 -9.96 -11.66
N GLY A 46 -0.62 -11.25 -11.84
CA GLY A 46 -1.77 -11.87 -11.21
C GLY A 46 -1.41 -12.42 -9.83
N LYS A 47 -2.43 -12.72 -9.04
CA LYS A 47 -2.30 -13.28 -7.71
C LYS A 47 -2.35 -14.81 -7.79
N LEU A 48 -1.59 -15.48 -6.93
CA LEU A 48 -1.71 -16.91 -6.70
C LEU A 48 -2.11 -17.14 -5.25
N THR A 49 -2.94 -18.14 -5.00
CA THR A 49 -3.40 -18.54 -3.67
C THR A 49 -2.95 -19.95 -3.39
N GLN A 50 -2.42 -20.19 -2.19
CA GLN A 50 -1.98 -21.50 -1.76
C GLN A 50 -3.02 -22.10 -0.80
N ALA A 51 -3.51 -23.30 -1.13
CA ALA A 51 -4.34 -24.12 -0.25
C ALA A 51 -3.62 -25.46 -0.02
N GLY A 52 -3.11 -25.67 1.20
CA GLY A 52 -2.24 -26.81 1.50
C GLY A 52 -0.98 -26.79 0.63
N THR A 53 -0.81 -27.81 -0.20
CA THR A 53 0.30 -27.94 -1.16
C THR A 53 -0.04 -27.44 -2.56
N THR A 54 -1.29 -27.05 -2.80
CA THR A 54 -1.77 -26.64 -4.13
C THR A 54 -1.74 -25.11 -4.26
N VAL A 55 -1.08 -24.62 -5.32
CA VAL A 55 -1.09 -23.20 -5.69
C VAL A 55 -2.01 -23.00 -6.89
N THR A 56 -3.01 -22.13 -6.74
CA THR A 56 -4.01 -21.84 -7.77
C THR A 56 -3.95 -20.38 -8.18
N ALA A 57 -3.96 -20.11 -9.48
CA ALA A 57 -3.97 -18.76 -10.01
C ALA A 57 -5.34 -18.10 -9.85
N ASP A 58 -5.34 -16.85 -9.37
CA ASP A 58 -6.52 -15.99 -9.42
C ASP A 58 -6.82 -15.67 -10.91
N PRO A 59 -8.05 -15.92 -11.39
CA PRO A 59 -8.39 -15.69 -12.81
C PRO A 59 -8.36 -14.21 -13.18
N ARG A 60 -8.36 -13.30 -12.20
CA ARG A 60 -8.39 -11.86 -12.44
C ARG A 60 -7.03 -11.35 -12.90
N ARG A 61 -7.07 -10.57 -13.98
CA ARG A 61 -5.93 -9.79 -14.48
C ARG A 61 -5.63 -8.65 -13.52
N GLY A 62 -4.42 -8.64 -12.95
CA GLY A 62 -4.06 -7.71 -11.89
C GLY A 62 -2.85 -6.82 -12.17
N THR A 63 -2.72 -5.77 -11.39
CA THR A 63 -1.51 -4.96 -11.30
C THR A 63 -1.06 -4.97 -9.85
N LEU A 64 0.21 -5.29 -9.65
CA LEU A 64 0.86 -5.20 -8.34
C LEU A 64 1.55 -3.85 -8.25
N LEU A 65 1.29 -3.13 -7.16
CA LEU A 65 1.89 -1.84 -6.86
C LEU A 65 2.58 -1.90 -5.52
N LEU A 66 3.68 -1.19 -5.45
CA LEU A 66 4.31 -0.80 -4.21
C LEU A 66 4.21 0.71 -4.11
N VAL A 67 3.47 1.20 -3.12
CA VAL A 67 3.19 2.63 -2.96
C VAL A 67 3.69 3.12 -1.61
N GLU A 68 4.23 4.32 -1.57
CA GLU A 68 4.47 5.05 -0.31
C GLU A 68 3.26 5.94 -0.05
N SER A 69 2.54 5.67 1.04
CA SER A 69 1.34 6.40 1.40
C SER A 69 1.67 7.84 1.81
N ALA A 70 0.97 8.81 1.21
CA ALA A 70 1.15 10.22 1.53
C ALA A 70 0.63 10.59 2.93
N ALA A 71 -0.25 9.76 3.50
CA ALA A 71 -0.89 10.01 4.79
C ALA A 71 0.05 9.71 5.98
N ASP A 72 0.87 8.67 5.88
CA ASP A 72 1.71 8.16 6.98
C ASP A 72 3.16 7.87 6.57
N GLY A 73 3.52 8.06 5.30
CA GLY A 73 4.84 7.74 4.75
C GLY A 73 5.13 6.23 4.70
N MET A 74 4.16 5.38 4.99
CA MET A 74 4.38 3.93 5.06
C MET A 74 4.27 3.29 3.69
N THR A 75 5.14 2.30 3.44
CA THR A 75 5.09 1.52 2.22
C THR A 75 3.96 0.49 2.28
N ARG A 76 3.16 0.38 1.21
CA ARG A 76 2.07 -0.58 1.07
C ARG A 76 2.18 -1.40 -0.19
N ILE A 77 1.92 -2.70 -0.08
CA ILE A 77 1.70 -3.60 -1.21
C ILE A 77 0.23 -3.54 -1.57
N GLN A 78 -0.04 -3.11 -2.79
CA GLN A 78 -1.39 -3.01 -3.31
C GLN A 78 -1.56 -3.92 -4.52
N TRP A 79 -2.68 -4.63 -4.59
CA TRP A 79 -3.05 -5.38 -5.78
C TRP A 79 -4.44 -4.94 -6.26
N LYS A 80 -4.50 -4.45 -7.49
CA LYS A 80 -5.73 -3.97 -8.12
C LYS A 80 -6.07 -4.78 -9.36
N THR A 81 -7.36 -4.96 -9.61
CA THR A 81 -7.84 -5.60 -10.84
C THR A 81 -7.70 -4.63 -12.00
N ARG A 82 -7.17 -5.07 -13.15
CA ARG A 82 -7.00 -4.21 -14.33
C ARG A 82 -8.31 -3.80 -15.01
N PRO A 83 -9.32 -4.68 -15.19
CA PRO A 83 -10.51 -4.28 -15.94
C PRO A 83 -11.35 -3.21 -15.23
N GLN A 84 -11.41 -3.25 -13.90
CA GLN A 84 -12.22 -2.31 -13.09
C GLN A 84 -11.37 -1.27 -12.33
N ASN A 85 -10.04 -1.36 -12.41
CA ASN A 85 -9.09 -0.60 -11.59
C ASN A 85 -9.38 -0.65 -10.07
N LYS A 86 -10.11 -1.68 -9.62
CA LYS A 86 -10.53 -1.82 -8.22
C LYS A 86 -9.37 -2.34 -7.38
N LEU A 87 -9.03 -1.61 -6.32
CA LEU A 87 -8.10 -2.09 -5.30
C LEU A 87 -8.76 -3.25 -4.53
N VAL A 88 -8.07 -4.39 -4.49
CA VAL A 88 -8.57 -5.61 -3.85
C VAL A 88 -7.77 -5.96 -2.61
N ASP A 89 -6.45 -5.80 -2.66
CA ASP A 89 -5.57 -6.01 -1.51
C ASP A 89 -4.78 -4.72 -1.25
N ASP A 90 -4.70 -4.30 0.01
CA ASP A 90 -3.88 -3.18 0.47
C ASP A 90 -3.22 -3.58 1.80
N LEU A 91 -1.91 -3.76 1.78
CA LEU A 91 -1.16 -4.31 2.90
C LEU A 91 -0.01 -3.38 3.26
N MET A 92 -0.08 -2.82 4.46
CA MET A 92 1.01 -2.04 5.03
C MET A 92 2.21 -2.94 5.33
N ILE A 93 3.40 -2.43 5.03
CA ILE A 93 4.66 -3.14 5.18
C ILE A 93 5.51 -2.47 6.25
N ILE A 94 5.99 -3.29 7.18
CA ILE A 94 6.99 -2.87 8.14
C ILE A 94 8.36 -2.91 7.44
N PRO A 95 9.15 -1.83 7.53
CA PRO A 95 10.49 -1.79 6.95
C PRO A 95 11.36 -2.96 7.44
N ASN A 96 12.12 -3.57 6.55
CA ASN A 96 12.96 -4.75 6.83
C ASN A 96 12.19 -6.02 7.28
N ASP A 97 10.86 -6.05 7.19
CA ASP A 97 10.07 -7.23 7.55
C ASP A 97 9.73 -8.11 6.33
N VAL A 98 10.09 -7.67 5.13
CA VAL A 98 9.71 -8.35 3.88
C VAL A 98 10.93 -8.89 3.14
N SER A 99 10.81 -10.10 2.59
CA SER A 99 11.68 -10.63 1.54
C SER A 99 10.90 -10.92 0.27
N VAL A 100 11.55 -10.73 -0.87
CA VAL A 100 11.02 -11.07 -2.20
C VAL A 100 11.95 -12.10 -2.83
N GLU A 101 11.40 -13.25 -3.17
CA GLU A 101 12.15 -14.41 -3.70
C GLU A 101 11.47 -14.93 -4.97
N LYS A 102 12.26 -15.38 -5.95
CA LYS A 102 11.72 -16.14 -7.10
C LYS A 102 11.43 -17.56 -6.62
N VAL A 103 10.32 -18.15 -7.04
CA VAL A 103 9.95 -19.53 -6.67
C VAL A 103 10.49 -20.49 -7.73
N PRO A 104 11.58 -21.24 -7.46
CA PRO A 104 12.23 -22.11 -8.45
C PRO A 104 11.37 -23.32 -8.83
N GLU A 105 10.45 -23.73 -7.96
CA GLU A 105 9.53 -24.85 -8.19
C GLU A 105 8.55 -24.55 -9.33
N CYS A 106 8.32 -23.27 -9.67
CA CYS A 106 7.55 -22.86 -10.82
C CYS A 106 8.45 -22.80 -12.06
N LYS A 107 8.35 -23.81 -12.94
CA LYS A 107 9.16 -23.94 -14.17
C LYS A 107 9.06 -22.75 -15.14
N THR A 108 8.07 -21.88 -14.98
CA THR A 108 7.93 -20.64 -15.76
C THR A 108 8.93 -19.56 -15.34
N GLY A 109 9.52 -19.63 -14.14
CA GLY A 109 10.51 -18.66 -13.64
C GLY A 109 9.96 -17.27 -13.30
N ARG A 110 8.68 -17.01 -13.57
CA ARG A 110 8.01 -15.70 -13.42
C ARG A 110 7.16 -15.56 -12.15
N VAL A 111 7.27 -16.52 -11.24
CA VAL A 111 6.54 -16.50 -9.96
C VAL A 111 7.45 -15.96 -8.87
N ILE A 112 6.94 -14.96 -8.15
CA ILE A 112 7.58 -14.38 -6.98
C ILE A 112 6.77 -14.67 -5.72
N LEU A 113 7.49 -14.89 -4.64
CA LEU A 113 6.99 -14.99 -3.28
C LEU A 113 7.42 -13.74 -2.53
N ILE A 114 6.45 -13.05 -1.95
CA ILE A 114 6.68 -12.02 -0.94
C ILE A 114 6.39 -12.66 0.41
N ARG A 115 7.41 -12.71 1.28
CA ARG A 115 7.30 -13.27 2.61
C ARG A 115 7.41 -12.16 3.64
N MET A 116 6.40 -12.05 4.50
CA MET A 116 6.43 -11.21 5.69
C MET A 116 7.03 -12.04 6.83
N ARG A 117 8.13 -11.60 7.44
CA ARG A 117 8.86 -12.35 8.46
C ARG A 117 8.08 -12.38 9.78
N SER A 118 7.53 -11.24 10.20
CA SER A 118 6.77 -11.08 11.45
C SER A 118 5.53 -11.98 11.54
N SER A 119 4.76 -12.07 10.45
CA SER A 119 3.50 -12.83 10.40
C SER A 119 3.64 -14.19 9.74
N ASN A 120 4.82 -14.52 9.21
CA ASN A 120 5.07 -15.67 8.33
C ASN A 120 4.08 -15.74 7.14
N ARG A 121 3.44 -14.63 6.78
CA ARG A 121 2.48 -14.55 5.69
C ARG A 121 3.22 -14.62 4.36
N LYS A 122 2.68 -15.42 3.45
CA LYS A 122 3.19 -15.63 2.10
C LYS A 122 2.21 -15.08 1.08
N LEU A 123 2.70 -14.25 0.17
CA LEU A 123 1.93 -13.75 -0.97
C LEU A 123 2.63 -14.18 -2.25
N PHE A 124 1.89 -14.84 -3.12
CA PHE A 124 2.43 -15.36 -4.37
C PHE A 124 1.87 -14.54 -5.52
N PHE A 125 2.75 -14.09 -6.43
CA PHE A 125 2.39 -13.34 -7.61
C PHE A 125 3.07 -13.92 -8.84
N TRP A 126 2.38 -13.91 -9.98
CA TRP A 126 2.94 -14.31 -11.26
C TRP A 126 3.02 -13.11 -12.19
N MET A 127 4.22 -12.83 -12.70
CA MET A 127 4.46 -11.70 -13.59
C MET A 127 3.82 -11.93 -14.95
N GLN A 128 3.14 -10.90 -15.45
CA GLN A 128 2.37 -10.90 -16.70
C GLN A 128 2.86 -9.81 -17.67
N GLU A 129 4.04 -9.22 -17.43
CA GLU A 129 4.67 -8.35 -18.41
C GLU A 129 5.05 -9.14 -19.67
N PRO A 130 4.95 -8.54 -20.86
CA PRO A 130 5.27 -9.23 -22.11
C PRO A 130 6.76 -9.58 -22.22
N GLU A 131 7.63 -8.79 -21.58
CA GLU A 131 9.08 -8.92 -21.65
C GLU A 131 9.67 -9.45 -20.35
N GLU A 132 10.22 -10.68 -20.36
CA GLU A 132 10.86 -11.31 -19.19
C GLU A 132 12.05 -10.53 -18.66
N LYS A 133 12.75 -9.80 -19.54
CA LYS A 133 13.93 -9.01 -19.16
C LYS A 133 13.61 -7.96 -18.09
N LYS A 134 12.35 -7.52 -18.00
CA LYS A 134 11.89 -6.55 -17.01
C LYS A 134 11.59 -7.19 -15.65
N ASP A 135 11.42 -8.52 -15.58
CA ASP A 135 11.07 -9.22 -14.35
C ASP A 135 12.16 -9.05 -13.29
N ASP A 136 13.43 -9.22 -13.65
CA ASP A 136 14.57 -9.04 -12.74
C ASP A 136 14.73 -7.58 -12.30
N GLU A 137 14.51 -6.61 -13.20
CA GLU A 137 14.53 -5.19 -12.85
C GLU A 137 13.40 -4.82 -11.88
N ASN A 138 12.19 -5.32 -12.14
CA ASN A 138 11.02 -5.11 -11.28
C ASN A 138 11.23 -5.71 -9.89
N ILE A 139 11.76 -6.94 -9.81
CA ILE A 139 12.09 -7.59 -8.52
C ILE A 139 13.17 -6.78 -7.79
N LYS A 140 14.21 -6.32 -8.49
CA LYS A 140 15.27 -5.52 -7.88
C LYS A 140 14.71 -4.21 -7.31
N LYS A 141 13.96 -3.45 -8.11
CA LYS A 141 13.28 -2.22 -7.66
C LYS A 141 12.37 -2.48 -6.47
N MET A 142 11.63 -3.59 -6.47
CA MET A 142 10.74 -3.97 -5.38
C MET A 142 11.49 -4.27 -4.08
N ARG A 143 12.60 -5.01 -4.16
CA ARG A 143 13.48 -5.27 -3.00
C ARG A 143 14.09 -3.98 -2.46
N GLU A 144 14.58 -3.12 -3.36
CA GLU A 144 15.14 -1.82 -2.99
C GLU A 144 14.10 -0.93 -2.31
N ALA A 145 12.88 -0.88 -2.82
CA ALA A 145 11.79 -0.09 -2.23
C ALA A 145 11.37 -0.61 -0.84
N PHE A 146 11.36 -1.93 -0.59
CA PHE A 146 11.09 -2.48 0.74
C PHE A 146 12.19 -2.19 1.76
N ASN A 147 13.44 -2.10 1.32
CA ASN A 147 14.59 -1.79 2.19
C ASN A 147 14.86 -0.27 2.27
N GLY A 148 14.37 0.49 1.30
CA GLY A 148 14.68 1.89 1.04
C GLY A 148 13.79 2.90 1.78
N SER A 149 12.84 2.44 2.60
CA SER A 149 12.01 3.33 3.43
C SER A 149 12.78 3.97 4.61
N ARG A 150 14.12 4.00 4.56
CA ARG A 150 14.99 4.87 5.38
C ARG A 150 15.78 5.85 4.50
N SER A 151 15.13 6.47 3.53
CA SER A 151 15.71 7.61 2.82
C SER A 151 14.65 8.68 2.62
N GLY A 152 14.23 9.31 3.72
CA GLY A 152 13.49 10.57 3.64
C GLY A 152 14.40 11.67 3.08
N PRO A 153 13.89 12.59 2.23
CA PRO A 153 14.60 13.80 1.89
C PRO A 153 14.51 14.77 3.09
N GLY A 154 15.45 14.66 4.04
CA GLY A 154 15.48 15.57 5.20
C GLY A 154 16.40 15.10 6.31
N GLY A 155 17.67 15.51 6.24
CA GLY A 155 18.66 15.27 7.30
C GLY A 155 20.01 15.93 7.05
N GLY A 156 20.03 17.07 6.37
CA GLY A 156 21.19 17.95 6.34
C GLY A 156 21.13 18.92 7.53
N LEU A 157 21.84 18.59 8.61
CA LEU A 157 22.34 19.49 9.66
C LEU A 157 23.62 18.79 10.16
N GLY A 158 24.83 19.20 9.76
CA GLY A 158 25.46 20.42 10.25
C GLY A 158 26.06 20.16 11.64
N GLY A 159 27.38 19.91 11.72
CA GLY A 159 28.05 19.69 13.00
C GLY A 159 29.53 19.36 12.87
N LEU A 160 30.36 20.41 12.88
CA LEU A 160 31.82 20.37 12.99
C LEU A 160 32.27 19.92 14.40
N GLY A 161 33.49 19.37 14.49
CA GLY A 161 34.26 19.15 15.72
C GLY A 161 35.24 17.99 15.54
N MET A 162 36.47 18.15 15.03
CA MET A 162 37.66 18.70 15.71
C MET A 162 37.89 18.10 17.11
N GLY A 163 38.96 17.31 17.23
CA GLY A 163 39.45 16.68 18.46
C GLY A 163 40.33 15.49 18.15
#